data_AF-A0A833WW70-F1
#
_entry.id   AF-A0A833WW70-F1
#
_cell.length_a   1.000
_cell.length_b   1.000
_cell.length_c   1.000
_cell.angle_alpha   90.00
_cell.angle_beta   90.00
_cell.angle_gamma   90.00
#
_symmetry.space_group_name_H-M   'P 1'
#
loop_
_entity.id
_entity.type
_entity.pdbx_description
1 polymer ?
#
loop_
_entity_poly.entity_id
_entity_poly.type
_entity_poly.pdbx_seq_one_letter_code
_entity_poly.pdbx_strand_id
1 'polypeptide(L)'
;MSPMFTRKRPFKKRIRPTTEQELQGCMRRRSMPTESYTAIASWAKVQFCLIDAPSKQVIGRVLKSGSSLRRLTTSVWLARSEPPATPVVS
;
A
#
# COMPACT_ATOMS: atom_id res chain seq x y z
N MET A 1 22.61 35.23 -24.80
CA MET A 1 21.93 34.96 -23.51
C MET A 1 20.81 33.97 -23.78
N SER A 2 20.98 32.70 -23.39
CA SER A 2 19.95 31.68 -23.62
C SER A 2 18.89 31.74 -22.51
N PRO A 3 17.59 31.73 -22.84
CA PRO A 3 16.55 31.78 -21.82
C PRO A 3 16.54 30.47 -21.03
N MET A 4 16.76 30.57 -19.71
CA MET A 4 16.57 29.48 -18.77
C MET A 4 15.07 29.15 -18.68
N PHE A 5 14.58 28.26 -19.55
CA PHE A 5 13.27 27.64 -19.37
C PHE A 5 13.33 26.77 -18.11
N THR A 6 12.86 27.31 -16.98
CA THR A 6 12.56 26.52 -15.79
C THR A 6 11.42 25.57 -16.17
N ARG A 7 11.78 24.32 -16.51
CA ARG A 7 10.80 23.26 -16.76
C ARG A 7 10.01 23.05 -15.46
N LYS A 8 8.84 23.68 -15.35
CA LYS A 8 7.87 23.42 -14.28
C LYS A 8 7.51 21.95 -14.36
N ARG A 9 8.14 21.11 -13.54
CA ARG A 9 7.78 19.70 -13.42
C ARG A 9 6.32 19.64 -12.98
N PRO A 10 5.42 18.96 -13.71
CA PRO A 10 4.04 18.86 -13.30
C PRO A 10 3.96 18.23 -11.92
N PHE A 11 3.13 18.81 -11.05
CA PHE A 11 2.89 18.26 -9.72
C PHE A 11 2.21 16.88 -9.88
N LYS A 12 2.98 15.80 -9.74
CA LYS A 12 2.43 14.45 -9.71
C LYS A 12 1.88 14.18 -8.31
N LYS A 13 0.55 14.05 -8.20
CA LYS A 13 -0.08 13.51 -6.99
C LYS A 13 0.56 12.16 -6.67
N ARG A 14 1.12 12.03 -5.46
CA ARG A 14 1.69 10.76 -5.00
C ARG A 14 0.55 9.76 -4.79
N ILE A 15 0.70 8.59 -5.39
CA ILE A 15 -0.17 7.46 -5.08
C ILE A 15 0.06 7.08 -3.62
N ARG A 16 -1.02 7.10 -2.85
CA ARG A 16 -1.07 6.60 -1.47
C ARG A 16 -1.80 5.28 -1.50
N PRO A 17 -1.10 4.14 -1.32
CA PRO A 17 -1.77 2.85 -1.23
C PRO A 17 -2.74 2.85 -0.05
N THR A 18 -3.84 2.14 -0.17
CA THR A 18 -4.74 1.89 0.97
C THR A 18 -4.10 0.89 1.92
N THR A 19 -4.54 0.87 3.19
CA THR A 19 -4.08 -0.09 4.21
C THR A 19 -4.10 -1.54 3.72
N GLU A 20 -5.12 -1.92 2.94
CA GLU A 20 -5.24 -3.25 2.35
C GLU A 20 -4.18 -3.52 1.27
N GLN A 21 -3.93 -2.55 0.39
CA GLN A 21 -2.89 -2.64 -0.64
C GLN A 21 -1.50 -2.72 0.00
N GLU A 22 -1.28 -1.98 1.08
CA GLU A 22 -0.05 -2.03 1.86
C GLU A 22 0.18 -3.43 2.45
N LEU A 23 -0.88 -4.06 2.98
CA LEU A 23 -0.84 -5.41 3.51
C LEU A 23 -0.50 -6.44 2.42
N GLN A 24 -1.17 -6.38 1.28
CA GLN A 24 -0.92 -7.29 0.16
C GLN A 24 0.52 -7.14 -0.38
N GLY A 25 1.04 -5.91 -0.44
CA GLY A 25 2.46 -5.67 -0.76
C GLY A 25 3.44 -6.29 0.25
N CYS A 26 3.10 -6.24 1.54
CA CYS A 26 3.89 -6.91 2.58
C CYS A 26 3.82 -8.44 2.47
N MET A 27 2.66 -9.01 2.15
CA MET A 27 2.51 -10.44 1.90
C MET A 27 3.35 -10.88 0.70
N ARG A 28 3.27 -10.14 -0.42
CA ARG A 28 4.07 -10.39 -1.62
C ARG A 28 5.57 -10.44 -1.32
N ARG A 29 6.09 -9.46 -0.58
CA ARG A 29 7.52 -9.42 -0.17
C ARG A 29 7.92 -10.62 0.71
N ARG A 30 7.02 -11.17 1.51
CA ARG A 30 7.29 -12.38 2.31
C ARG A 30 7.30 -13.63 1.43
N SER A 31 6.38 -13.72 0.48
CA SER A 31 6.33 -14.82 -0.49
C SER A 31 7.58 -14.81 -1.39
N MET A 32 8.11 -13.62 -1.69
CA MET A 32 9.29 -13.44 -2.56
C MET A 32 10.30 -12.46 -1.93
N PRO A 33 11.12 -12.91 -0.96
CA PRO A 33 12.05 -12.04 -0.22
C PRO A 33 13.14 -11.39 -1.09
N THR A 34 13.44 -11.98 -2.24
CA THR A 34 14.43 -11.48 -3.20
C THR A 34 13.85 -10.48 -4.20
N GLU A 35 12.52 -10.32 -4.27
CA GLU A 35 11.85 -9.50 -5.27
C GLU A 35 12.13 -8.00 -5.04
N SER A 36 12.72 -7.34 -6.03
CA SER A 36 13.10 -5.93 -5.91
C SER A 36 11.91 -5.00 -5.61
N TYR A 37 12.16 -3.86 -4.97
CA TYR A 37 11.10 -2.88 -4.68
C TYR A 37 10.43 -2.33 -5.95
N THR A 38 11.17 -2.27 -7.06
CA THR A 38 10.63 -1.90 -8.38
C THR A 38 9.72 -2.98 -8.94
N ALA A 39 10.04 -4.26 -8.76
CA ALA A 39 9.17 -5.36 -9.16
C ALA A 39 7.87 -5.37 -8.34
N ILE A 40 7.97 -5.16 -7.02
CA ILE A 40 6.79 -5.03 -6.14
C ILE A 40 5.94 -3.81 -6.55
N ALA A 41 6.56 -2.69 -6.93
CA ALA A 41 5.82 -1.52 -7.43
C ALA A 41 5.08 -1.80 -8.74
N SER A 42 5.74 -2.46 -9.70
CA SER A 42 5.12 -2.86 -10.97
C SER A 42 3.98 -3.85 -10.76
N TRP A 43 4.18 -4.85 -9.88
CA TRP A 43 3.14 -5.77 -9.49
C TRP A 43 1.95 -5.05 -8.85
N ALA A 44 2.19 -4.13 -7.90
CA ALA A 44 1.14 -3.35 -7.27
C ALA A 44 0.37 -2.47 -8.27
N LYS A 45 1.05 -1.93 -9.28
CA LYS A 45 0.39 -1.19 -10.36
C LYS A 45 -0.63 -2.05 -11.08
N VAL A 46 -0.23 -3.26 -11.49
CA VAL A 46 -1.09 -4.19 -12.24
C VAL A 46 -2.21 -4.72 -11.34
N GLN A 47 -1.87 -5.15 -10.12
CA GLN A 47 -2.80 -5.77 -9.18
C GLN A 47 -3.91 -4.82 -8.73
N PHE A 48 -3.59 -3.53 -8.55
CA PHE A 48 -4.54 -2.53 -8.04
C PHE A 48 -5.01 -1.55 -9.11
N CYS A 49 -4.75 -1.84 -10.40
CA CYS A 49 -5.12 -0.97 -11.52
C CYS A 49 -4.70 0.49 -11.32
N LEU A 50 -3.50 0.73 -10.78
CA LEU A 50 -3.02 2.08 -10.50
C LEU A 50 -2.60 2.78 -11.79
N ILE A 51 -2.90 4.08 -11.88
CA ILE A 51 -2.52 4.93 -13.02
C ILE A 51 -1.00 4.90 -13.22
N ASP A 52 -0.25 5.08 -12.13
CA ASP A 52 1.21 5.04 -12.10
C ASP A 52 1.70 3.96 -11.13
N ALA A 53 2.93 3.50 -11.29
CA ALA A 53 3.54 2.62 -10.29
C ALA A 53 3.88 3.44 -9.03
N PRO A 54 3.63 2.92 -7.82
CA PRO A 54 4.06 3.57 -6.59
C PRO A 54 5.57 3.70 -6.57
N SER A 55 6.07 4.82 -6.05
CA SER A 55 7.52 5.05 -6.03
C SER A 55 8.22 4.07 -5.09
N LYS A 56 9.51 3.84 -5.32
CA LYS A 56 10.36 3.03 -4.43
C LYS A 56 10.30 3.50 -2.96
N GLN A 57 10.15 4.80 -2.72
CA GLN A 57 10.00 5.36 -1.38
C GLN A 57 8.67 4.97 -0.74
N VAL A 58 7.58 4.95 -1.51
CA VAL A 58 6.26 4.51 -1.04
C VAL A 58 6.32 3.02 -0.68
N ILE A 59 6.80 2.17 -1.59
CA ILE A 59 6.96 0.73 -1.32
C ILE A 59 7.88 0.49 -0.11
N GLY A 60 8.99 1.21 -0.01
CA GLY A 60 9.88 1.10 1.15
C GLY A 60 9.20 1.48 2.48
N ARG A 61 8.28 2.45 2.48
CA ARG A 61 7.49 2.79 3.67
C ARG A 61 6.48 1.70 3.99
N VAL A 62 5.74 1.22 2.98
CA VAL A 62 4.77 0.12 3.11
C VAL A 62 5.42 -1.11 3.75
N LEU A 63 6.59 -1.52 3.24
CA LEU A 63 7.29 -2.70 3.75
C LEU A 63 7.83 -2.49 5.18
N LYS A 64 8.18 -1.25 5.55
CA LYS A 64 8.58 -0.91 6.94
C LYS A 64 7.38 -0.85 7.89
N SER A 65 6.23 -0.35 7.43
CA SER A 65 4.99 -0.29 8.22
C SER A 65 4.28 -1.64 8.34
N GLY A 66 4.64 -2.61 7.50
CA GLY A 66 4.06 -3.97 7.48
C GLY A 66 4.00 -4.67 8.84
N SER A 67 4.95 -4.41 9.74
CA SER A 67 4.96 -4.92 11.12
C SER A 67 3.80 -4.36 11.97
N SER A 68 3.49 -3.07 11.80
CA SER A 68 2.42 -2.36 12.51
C SER A 68 1.05 -2.62 11.87
N LEU A 69 1.01 -2.72 10.54
CA LEU A 69 -0.19 -3.05 9.78
C LEU A 69 -0.74 -4.44 10.11
N ARG A 70 0.14 -5.41 10.38
CA ARG A 70 -0.27 -6.76 10.77
C ARG A 70 -1.01 -6.78 12.12
N ARG A 71 -0.56 -5.98 13.09
CA ARG A 71 -1.27 -5.82 14.38
C ARG A 71 -2.65 -5.20 14.18
N LEU A 72 -2.72 -4.16 13.34
CA LEU A 72 -3.98 -3.48 13.02
C LEU A 72 -4.95 -4.38 12.22
N THR A 73 -4.45 -5.24 11.34
CA THR A 73 -5.32 -6.14 10.56
C THR A 73 -5.81 -7.33 11.38
N THR A 74 -5.02 -7.91 12.29
CA THR A 74 -5.56 -8.92 13.22
C THR A 74 -6.67 -8.32 14.08
N SER A 75 -6.51 -7.10 14.59
CA SER A 75 -7.56 -6.44 15.38
C SER A 75 -8.77 -6.03 14.54
N VAL A 76 -8.59 -5.58 13.30
CA VAL A 76 -9.69 -5.22 12.40
C VAL A 76 -10.43 -6.44 11.87
N TRP A 77 -9.73 -7.54 11.60
CA TRP A 77 -10.36 -8.81 11.24
C TRP A 77 -11.13 -9.39 12.41
N LEU A 78 -10.55 -9.42 13.62
CA LEU A 78 -11.25 -9.83 14.84
C LEU A 78 -12.50 -8.98 15.08
N ALA A 79 -12.40 -7.65 14.96
CA ALA A 79 -13.54 -6.74 15.12
C ALA A 79 -14.61 -6.88 14.01
N ARG A 80 -14.24 -7.33 12.81
CA ARG A 80 -15.19 -7.63 11.72
C ARG A 80 -15.82 -9.02 11.82
N SER A 81 -15.17 -9.94 12.54
CA SER A 81 -15.68 -11.30 12.78
C SER A 81 -16.51 -11.41 14.06
N GLU A 82 -16.63 -10.34 14.85
CA GLU A 82 -17.65 -10.26 15.90
C GLU A 82 -19.03 -10.19 15.22
N PRO A 83 -19.91 -11.20 15.37
CA PRO A 83 -21.29 -11.06 14.96
C PRO A 83 -21.92 -9.91 15.77
N PRO A 84 -22.86 -9.12 15.21
CA PRO A 84 -23.66 -8.24 16.04
C PRO A 84 -24.32 -9.12 17.10
N ALA A 85 -24.03 -8.84 18.38
CA ALA A 85 -24.69 -9.50 19.49
C ALA A 85 -26.19 -9.49 19.19
N THR A 86 -26.76 -10.67 18.90
CA THR A 86 -28.19 -10.80 18.66
C THR A 86 -28.87 -10.24 19.91
N PRO A 87 -29.81 -9.27 19.78
CA PRO A 87 -30.56 -8.84 20.94
C PRO A 87 -31.33 -10.07 21.42
N VAL A 88 -30.96 -10.58 22.59
CA VAL A 88 -31.81 -11.51 23.35
C VAL A 88 -33.03 -10.69 23.74
N VAL A 89 -34.07 -10.79 22.92
CA VAL A 89 -35.42 -10.34 23.29
C VAL A 89 -35.93 -11.39 24.26
N SER A 90 -35.92 -11.04 25.55
CA SER A 90 -36.72 -11.70 26.59
C SER A 90 -38.11 -11.09 26.63
#